data_AF-A0A943CNC8-F1
#
_entry.id   AF-A0A943CNC8-F1
#
_cell.length_a   1.000
_cell.length_b   1.000
_cell.length_c   1.000
_cell.angle_alpha   90.00
_cell.angle_beta   90.00
_cell.angle_gamma   90.00
#
_symmetry.space_group_name_H-M   'P 1'
#
loop_
_entity.id
_entity.type
_entity.pdbx_description
1 polymer ?
#
loop_
_entity_poly.entity_id
_entity_poly.type
_entity_poly.pdbx_seq_one_letter_code
_entity_poly.pdbx_strand_id
1 'polypeptide(L)'
;MVSNLLDEYVLNVLKNSGWSDGRKQDITQWIQILTEEGYIVNEYAKSILSELGDLQVRVSSDKNHLGVTMHFNPINAASGEYDRMEIFNQASNEELFPIGECYDWVIYVSDSKKVYLGDWMSLSIAGDTIEDFLNNIFNPQFQLKEIYTNKN
;
A
#
# COMPACT_ATOMS: atom_id res chain seq x y z
N MET A 1 15.51 -1.51 8.12
CA MET A 1 15.57 -0.07 7.83
C MET A 1 15.19 0.10 6.38
N VAL A 2 13.98 0.58 6.14
CA VAL A 2 13.41 0.88 4.82
C VAL A 2 14.28 1.91 4.07
N SER A 3 15.03 2.75 4.79
CA SER A 3 15.77 3.91 4.25
C SER A 3 16.86 3.63 3.22
N ASN A 4 17.54 2.47 3.25
CA ASN A 4 18.71 2.23 2.38
C ASN A 4 18.35 1.70 0.99
N LEU A 5 17.08 1.33 0.77
CA LEU A 5 16.58 0.81 -0.51
C LEU A 5 15.67 1.83 -1.22
N LEU A 6 15.32 2.93 -0.55
CA LEU A 6 14.53 4.01 -1.13
C LEU A 6 15.43 4.98 -1.90
N ASP A 7 14.91 5.47 -3.02
CA ASP A 7 15.47 6.63 -3.69
C ASP A 7 15.50 7.83 -2.74
N GLU A 8 16.54 8.66 -2.83
CA GLU A 8 16.72 9.81 -1.92
C GLU A 8 15.53 10.77 -1.96
N TYR A 9 14.95 10.98 -3.15
CA TYR A 9 13.72 11.76 -3.32
C TYR A 9 12.56 11.18 -2.49
N VAL A 10 12.33 9.88 -2.60
CA VAL A 10 11.23 9.18 -1.93
C VAL A 10 11.40 9.23 -0.42
N LEU A 11 12.61 8.98 0.07
CA LEU A 11 12.93 9.10 1.49
C LEU A 11 12.66 10.52 2.01
N ASN A 12 13.00 11.56 1.25
CA ASN A 12 12.72 12.94 1.62
C ASN A 12 11.23 13.26 1.63
N VAL A 13 10.45 12.73 0.68
CA VAL A 13 8.97 12.86 0.68
C VAL A 13 8.37 12.24 1.95
N LEU A 14 8.80 11.03 2.34
CA LEU A 14 8.32 10.39 3.57
C LEU A 14 8.69 11.19 4.82
N LYS A 15 9.94 11.66 4.93
CA LYS A 15 10.39 12.50 6.04
C LYS A 15 9.58 13.79 6.16
N ASN A 16 9.33 14.47 5.05
CA ASN A 16 8.51 15.68 5.00
C ASN A 16 7.04 15.40 5.35
N SER A 17 6.59 14.16 5.20
CA SER A 17 5.26 13.69 5.57
C SER A 17 5.17 13.20 7.02
N GLY A 18 6.26 13.34 7.80
CA GLY A 18 6.31 13.00 9.23
C GLY A 18 6.93 11.64 9.56
N TRP A 19 7.50 10.93 8.58
CA TRP A 19 8.25 9.71 8.86
C TRP A 19 9.59 10.01 9.55
N SER A 20 9.98 9.12 10.47
CA SER A 20 11.30 9.15 11.10
C SER A 20 11.73 7.73 11.48
N ASP A 21 13.05 7.51 11.59
CA ASP A 21 13.61 6.22 11.96
C ASP A 21 13.06 5.74 13.32
N GLY A 22 12.60 4.49 13.35
CA GLY A 22 12.08 3.87 14.56
C GLY A 22 10.65 4.28 14.95
N ARG A 23 9.93 4.98 14.07
CA ARG A 23 8.49 5.25 14.22
C ARG A 23 7.70 3.96 14.46
N LYS A 24 6.75 4.02 15.39
CA LYS A 24 5.85 2.91 15.76
C LYS A 24 4.43 3.43 16.00
N GLN A 25 3.59 3.33 14.98
CA GLN A 25 2.15 3.53 15.05
C GLN A 25 1.50 2.38 15.83
N ASP A 26 0.53 2.70 16.69
CA ASP A 26 -0.37 1.70 17.24
C ASP A 26 -1.39 1.31 16.17
N ILE A 27 -1.44 0.02 15.86
CA ILE A 27 -2.23 -0.58 14.78
C ILE A 27 -3.30 -1.52 15.33
N THR A 28 -3.41 -1.64 16.66
CA THR A 28 -4.25 -2.66 17.33
C THR A 28 -5.71 -2.55 16.91
N GLN A 29 -6.26 -1.34 16.94
CA GLN A 29 -7.66 -1.11 16.58
C GLN A 29 -7.92 -1.38 15.09
N TRP A 30 -6.99 -1.03 14.21
CA TRP A 30 -7.15 -1.28 12.77
C TRP A 30 -7.17 -2.76 12.45
N ILE A 31 -6.24 -3.53 13.05
CA ILE A 31 -6.21 -4.98 12.88
C ILE A 31 -7.49 -5.61 13.41
N GLN A 32 -7.95 -5.19 14.59
CA GLN A 32 -9.16 -5.73 15.18
C GLN A 32 -10.36 -5.58 14.24
N ILE A 33 -10.63 -4.35 13.76
CA ILE A 33 -11.79 -4.07 12.91
C ILE A 33 -11.71 -4.90 11.62
N LEU A 34 -10.56 -4.89 10.93
CA LEU A 34 -10.43 -5.62 9.65
C LEU A 34 -10.50 -7.13 9.84
N THR A 35 -9.98 -7.67 10.94
CA THR A 35 -10.14 -9.10 11.24
C THR A 35 -11.59 -9.46 11.59
N GLU A 36 -12.34 -8.58 12.25
CA GLU A 36 -13.79 -8.77 12.46
C GLU A 36 -14.57 -8.78 11.14
N GLU A 37 -14.08 -8.05 10.12
CA GLU A 37 -14.64 -8.05 8.76
C GLU A 37 -14.20 -9.27 7.91
N GLY A 38 -13.18 -10.01 8.35
CA GLY A 38 -12.70 -11.25 7.71
C GLY A 38 -11.27 -11.19 7.18
N TYR A 39 -10.63 -10.03 7.15
CA TYR A 39 -9.25 -9.90 6.68
C TYR A 39 -8.25 -10.65 7.57
N ILE A 40 -7.32 -11.37 6.95
CA ILE A 40 -6.24 -12.09 7.64
C ILE A 40 -4.95 -11.28 7.57
N VAL A 41 -4.55 -10.68 8.69
CA VAL A 41 -3.32 -9.88 8.76
C VAL A 41 -2.07 -10.77 8.80
N ASN A 42 -1.07 -10.43 7.99
CA ASN A 42 0.27 -11.04 8.02
C ASN A 42 1.30 -10.14 8.72
N GLU A 43 2.46 -10.70 9.11
CA GLU A 43 3.49 -9.95 9.87
C GLU A 43 4.12 -8.82 9.05
N TYR A 44 4.20 -8.98 7.73
CA TYR A 44 4.72 -7.94 6.85
C TYR A 44 3.81 -6.71 6.83
N ALA A 45 2.50 -6.89 6.73
CA ALA A 45 1.51 -5.83 6.83
C ALA A 45 1.58 -5.10 8.19
N LYS A 46 1.74 -5.85 9.29
CA LYS A 46 1.93 -5.25 10.64
C LYS A 46 3.19 -4.40 10.69
N SER A 47 4.30 -4.89 10.13
CA SER A 47 5.56 -4.14 10.09
C SER A 47 5.40 -2.83 9.33
N ILE A 48 4.77 -2.87 8.16
CA ILE A 48 4.52 -1.68 7.34
C ILE A 48 3.61 -0.70 8.07
N LEU A 49 2.47 -1.15 8.60
CA LEU A 49 1.53 -0.29 9.30
C LEU A 49 2.12 0.30 10.57
N SER A 50 2.97 -0.44 11.30
CA SER A 50 3.67 0.12 12.45
C SER A 50 4.64 1.24 12.05
N GLU A 51 5.33 1.11 10.93
CA GLU A 51 6.32 2.11 10.49
C GLU A 51 5.67 3.30 9.75
N LEU A 52 4.78 3.02 8.80
CA LEU A 52 4.19 3.99 7.88
C LEU A 52 2.76 4.38 8.21
N GLY A 53 2.07 3.66 9.09
CA GLY A 53 0.64 3.85 9.36
C GLY A 53 0.31 5.28 9.77
N ASP A 54 -0.79 5.82 9.22
CA ASP A 54 -1.29 7.18 9.36
C ASP A 54 -0.46 8.29 8.68
N LEU A 55 0.67 7.95 8.05
CA LEU A 55 1.36 8.93 7.21
C LEU A 55 0.51 9.31 6.00
N GLN A 56 0.42 10.61 5.75
CA GLN A 56 -0.26 11.19 4.59
C GLN A 56 0.77 11.86 3.70
N VAL A 57 0.87 11.41 2.46
CA VAL A 57 1.72 12.01 1.44
C VAL A 57 0.82 12.73 0.44
N ARG A 58 1.16 13.99 0.15
CA ARG A 58 0.51 14.77 -0.90
C ARG A 58 1.54 15.67 -1.57
N VAL A 59 2.03 15.24 -2.73
CA VAL A 59 3.04 15.96 -3.49
C VAL A 59 2.60 16.16 -4.94
N SER A 60 2.94 17.31 -5.50
CA SER A 60 2.73 17.57 -6.93
C SER A 60 3.84 16.96 -7.78
N SER A 61 3.57 16.72 -9.06
CA SER A 61 4.59 16.23 -9.99
C SER A 61 5.68 17.28 -10.23
N ASP A 62 6.87 16.81 -10.57
CA ASP A 62 7.95 17.63 -11.09
C ASP A 62 8.47 17.06 -12.43
N LYS A 63 9.64 17.52 -12.88
CA LYS A 63 10.22 17.09 -14.16
C LYS A 63 10.61 15.59 -14.17
N ASN A 64 10.95 15.03 -13.03
CA ASN A 64 11.52 13.70 -12.87
C ASN A 64 10.59 12.73 -12.12
N HIS A 65 9.59 13.22 -11.39
CA HIS A 65 8.71 12.42 -10.53
C HIS A 65 7.23 12.73 -10.74
N LEU A 66 6.40 11.69 -10.63
CA LEU A 66 4.95 11.80 -10.57
C LEU A 66 4.50 12.41 -9.24
N GLY A 67 3.39 13.14 -9.27
CA GLY A 67 2.75 13.67 -8.07
C GLY A 67 1.84 12.63 -7.47
N VAL A 68 2.01 12.31 -6.18
CA VAL A 68 1.31 11.21 -5.49
C VAL A 68 0.47 11.74 -4.34
N THR A 69 -0.72 11.17 -4.17
CA THR A 69 -1.56 11.32 -2.98
C THR A 69 -1.83 9.94 -2.40
N MET A 70 -1.44 9.73 -1.15
CA MET A 70 -1.59 8.44 -0.48
C MET A 70 -1.73 8.62 1.04
N HIS A 71 -2.49 7.73 1.68
CA HIS A 71 -2.66 7.67 3.13
C HIS A 71 -2.55 6.22 3.60
N PHE A 72 -1.62 5.96 4.52
CA PHE A 72 -1.43 4.63 5.10
C PHE A 72 -2.45 4.35 6.23
N ASN A 73 -3.73 4.38 5.90
CA ASN A 73 -4.81 4.03 6.82
C ASN A 73 -5.66 2.91 6.21
N PRO A 74 -5.56 1.68 6.74
CA PRO A 74 -6.20 0.52 6.11
C PRO A 74 -7.72 0.48 6.34
N ILE A 75 -8.21 1.15 7.39
CA ILE A 75 -9.65 1.24 7.67
C ILE A 75 -10.32 2.17 6.66
N ASN A 76 -9.75 3.36 6.44
CA ASN A 76 -10.27 4.30 5.46
C ASN A 76 -10.32 3.69 4.06
N ALA A 77 -9.30 2.90 3.72
CA ALA A 77 -9.15 2.33 2.39
C ALA A 77 -10.06 1.12 2.13
N ALA A 78 -10.36 0.29 3.14
CA ALA A 78 -10.91 -1.05 2.88
C ALA A 78 -12.02 -1.51 3.83
N SER A 79 -12.33 -0.79 4.91
CA SER A 79 -13.42 -1.20 5.81
C SER A 79 -14.76 -1.21 5.06
N GLY A 80 -15.48 -2.33 5.15
CA GLY A 80 -16.73 -2.55 4.42
C GLY A 80 -16.57 -3.03 2.98
N GLU A 81 -15.34 -3.26 2.50
CA GLU A 81 -15.03 -3.69 1.13
C GLU A 81 -14.56 -5.16 1.06
N TYR A 82 -14.79 -5.96 2.11
CA TYR A 82 -14.27 -7.33 2.21
C TYR A 82 -14.76 -8.28 1.10
N ASP A 83 -15.97 -8.07 0.57
CA ASP A 83 -16.55 -8.91 -0.50
C ASP A 83 -15.64 -8.99 -1.75
N ARG A 84 -14.83 -7.96 -2.01
CA ARG A 84 -13.88 -7.94 -3.13
C ARG A 84 -12.62 -8.76 -2.84
N MET A 85 -12.31 -9.00 -1.57
CA MET A 85 -11.03 -9.57 -1.17
C MET A 85 -10.85 -11.00 -1.67
N GLU A 86 -11.91 -11.81 -1.68
CA GLU A 86 -11.83 -13.19 -2.18
C GLU A 86 -11.38 -13.26 -3.64
N ILE A 87 -11.90 -12.37 -4.50
CA ILE A 87 -11.52 -12.28 -5.92
C ILE A 87 -10.04 -11.94 -6.06
N PHE A 88 -9.56 -10.98 -5.28
CA PHE A 88 -8.18 -10.51 -5.33
C PHE A 88 -7.20 -11.53 -4.75
N ASN A 89 -7.58 -12.25 -3.70
CA ASN A 89 -6.79 -13.35 -3.15
C ASN A 89 -6.65 -14.49 -4.17
N GLN A 90 -7.74 -14.83 -4.87
CA GLN A 90 -7.71 -15.84 -5.94
C GLN A 90 -6.85 -15.39 -7.13
N ALA A 91 -6.97 -14.13 -7.56
CA ALA A 91 -6.22 -13.59 -8.70
C ALA A 91 -4.72 -13.49 -8.43
N SER A 92 -4.33 -13.10 -7.21
CA SER A 92 -2.94 -13.02 -6.78
C SER A 92 -2.36 -14.36 -6.35
N ASN A 93 -3.21 -15.35 -6.04
CA ASN A 93 -2.87 -16.59 -5.36
C ASN A 93 -2.12 -16.33 -4.04
N GLU A 94 -2.52 -15.27 -3.34
CA GLU A 94 -1.93 -14.80 -2.08
C GLU A 94 -3.04 -14.27 -1.15
N GLU A 95 -2.81 -14.31 0.17
CA GLU A 95 -3.72 -13.71 1.14
C GLU A 95 -3.33 -12.22 1.31
N LEU A 96 -4.20 -11.32 0.82
CA LEU A 96 -3.92 -9.89 0.79
C LEU A 96 -4.46 -9.18 2.04
N PHE A 97 -3.73 -8.17 2.49
CA PHE A 97 -4.15 -7.29 3.57
C PHE A 97 -4.01 -5.81 3.16
N PRO A 98 -5.03 -4.97 3.37
CA PRO A 98 -4.96 -3.55 3.03
C PRO A 98 -4.04 -2.80 3.99
N ILE A 99 -3.27 -1.85 3.47
CA ILE A 99 -2.36 -1.01 4.28
C ILE A 99 -2.61 0.49 4.11
N GLY A 100 -3.49 0.88 3.18
CA GLY A 100 -3.79 2.28 2.89
C GLY A 100 -4.37 2.46 1.50
N GLU A 101 -4.37 3.70 1.04
CA GLU A 101 -4.88 4.11 -0.27
C GLU A 101 -3.86 4.98 -1.01
N CYS A 102 -3.88 4.90 -2.34
CA CYS A 102 -3.11 5.73 -3.25
C CYS A 102 -4.04 6.17 -4.40
N TYR A 103 -4.37 7.46 -4.45
CA TYR A 103 -5.48 7.97 -5.26
C TYR A 103 -6.78 7.21 -4.95
N ASP A 104 -7.42 6.62 -5.95
CA ASP A 104 -8.65 5.83 -5.81
C ASP A 104 -8.36 4.32 -5.60
N TRP A 105 -7.08 3.92 -5.53
CA TRP A 105 -6.68 2.53 -5.31
C TRP A 105 -6.46 2.23 -3.84
N VAL A 106 -6.87 1.03 -3.42
CA VAL A 106 -6.42 0.43 -2.17
C VAL A 106 -5.05 -0.20 -2.37
N ILE A 107 -4.15 0.05 -1.44
CA ILE A 107 -2.82 -0.56 -1.37
C ILE A 107 -2.95 -1.84 -0.54
N TYR A 108 -2.64 -2.98 -1.15
CA TYR A 108 -2.61 -4.28 -0.48
C TYR A 108 -1.20 -4.83 -0.43
N VAL A 109 -0.91 -5.64 0.58
CA VAL A 109 0.32 -6.42 0.68
C VAL A 109 0.04 -7.87 1.06
N SER A 110 0.94 -8.75 0.67
CA SER A 110 0.92 -10.16 1.06
C SER A 110 2.13 -10.55 1.90
N ASP A 111 2.12 -11.76 2.44
CA ASP A 111 3.25 -12.31 3.20
C ASP A 111 4.50 -12.54 2.32
N SER A 112 4.34 -12.62 0.99
CA SER A 112 5.44 -12.69 0.02
C SER A 112 6.14 -11.34 -0.21
N LYS A 113 5.67 -10.29 0.47
CA LYS A 113 6.10 -8.90 0.43
C LYS A 113 5.65 -8.06 -0.76
N LYS A 114 5.02 -8.69 -1.75
CA LYS A 114 4.50 -7.97 -2.91
C LYS A 114 3.46 -6.94 -2.49
N VAL A 115 3.43 -5.85 -3.23
CA VAL A 115 2.49 -4.76 -3.08
C VAL A 115 1.60 -4.72 -4.32
N TYR A 116 0.31 -4.57 -4.08
CA TYR A 116 -0.72 -4.52 -5.11
C TYR A 116 -1.52 -3.22 -4.98
N LEU A 117 -1.98 -2.70 -6.12
CA LEU A 117 -2.99 -1.65 -6.17
C LEU A 117 -4.26 -2.25 -6.75
N GLY A 118 -5.38 -2.09 -6.05
CA GLY A 118 -6.68 -2.58 -6.49
C GLY A 118 -7.77 -1.52 -6.37
N ASP A 119 -8.69 -1.52 -7.32
CA ASP A 119 -9.92 -0.72 -7.31
C ASP A 119 -11.13 -1.62 -7.61
N TRP A 120 -12.28 -1.03 -7.97
CA TRP A 120 -13.46 -1.80 -8.34
C TRP A 120 -13.29 -2.65 -9.62
N MET A 121 -12.34 -2.27 -10.48
CA MET A 121 -12.20 -2.81 -11.84
C MET A 121 -11.01 -3.75 -11.98
N SER A 122 -9.95 -3.59 -11.19
CA SER A 122 -8.68 -4.25 -11.47
C SER A 122 -7.85 -4.51 -10.22
N LEU A 123 -6.88 -5.41 -10.37
CA LEU A 123 -5.77 -5.61 -9.43
C LEU A 123 -4.47 -5.65 -10.21
N SER A 124 -3.49 -4.87 -9.77
CA SER A 124 -2.17 -4.78 -10.40
C SER A 124 -1.05 -4.95 -9.39
N ILE A 125 0.06 -5.55 -9.81
CA ILE A 125 1.31 -5.58 -9.04
C ILE A 125 1.99 -4.21 -9.18
N ALA A 126 2.37 -3.64 -8.05
CA ALA A 126 3.00 -2.32 -7.95
C ALA A 126 4.42 -2.35 -7.38
N GLY A 127 4.83 -3.46 -6.76
CA GLY A 127 6.22 -3.67 -6.31
C GLY A 127 6.41 -5.07 -5.72
N ASP A 128 7.64 -5.54 -5.67
CA ASP A 128 8.00 -6.81 -5.01
C ASP A 128 8.21 -6.61 -3.48
N THR A 129 8.46 -5.37 -3.05
CA THR A 129 8.45 -4.92 -1.66
C THR A 129 7.78 -3.53 -1.51
N ILE A 130 7.64 -3.05 -0.27
CA ILE A 130 7.13 -1.72 0.02
C ILE A 130 8.08 -0.63 -0.48
N GLU A 131 9.39 -0.86 -0.40
CA GLU A 131 10.41 0.04 -0.95
C GLU A 131 10.33 0.11 -2.47
N ASP A 132 10.19 -1.04 -3.14
CA ASP A 132 10.02 -1.08 -4.60
C ASP A 132 8.76 -0.34 -5.02
N PHE A 133 7.63 -0.58 -4.35
CA PHE A 133 6.38 0.14 -4.61
C PHE A 133 6.56 1.66 -4.45
N LEU A 134 7.19 2.08 -3.35
CA LEU A 134 7.43 3.49 -3.07
C LEU A 134 8.34 4.12 -4.13
N ASN A 135 9.40 3.44 -4.58
CA ASN A 135 10.23 3.96 -5.67
C ASN A 135 9.46 4.01 -7.01
N ASN A 136 8.66 2.98 -7.28
CA ASN A 136 7.90 2.83 -8.52
C ASN A 136 6.78 3.88 -8.65
N ILE A 137 6.03 4.18 -7.59
CA ILE A 137 4.84 5.04 -7.68
C ILE A 137 5.17 6.50 -8.02
N PHE A 138 6.38 6.96 -7.69
CA PHE A 138 6.88 8.28 -8.11
C PHE A 138 7.57 8.25 -9.48
N ASN A 139 7.86 7.08 -10.06
CA ASN A 139 8.63 6.96 -11.29
C ASN A 139 7.71 7.12 -12.53
N PRO A 140 7.90 8.15 -13.37
CA PRO A 140 7.06 8.39 -14.54
C PRO A 140 7.17 7.32 -15.63
N GLN A 141 8.19 6.46 -15.58
CA GLN A 141 8.38 5.35 -16.52
C GLN A 141 7.82 4.02 -16.00
N PHE A 142 7.45 3.95 -14.72
CA PHE A 142 6.89 2.73 -14.17
C PHE A 142 5.49 2.48 -14.74
N GLN A 143 5.19 1.21 -14.99
CA GLN A 143 3.90 0.76 -15.48
C GLN A 143 3.40 -0.36 -14.57
N LEU A 144 2.17 -0.23 -14.10
CA LEU A 144 1.53 -1.26 -13.30
C LEU A 144 1.36 -2.53 -14.13
N LYS A 145 1.58 -3.68 -13.49
CA LYS A 145 1.33 -4.98 -14.11
C LYS A 145 -0.02 -5.51 -13.65
N GLU A 146 -1.04 -5.30 -14.48
CA GLU A 146 -2.39 -5.82 -14.24
C GLU A 146 -2.40 -7.36 -14.22
N ILE A 147 -3.05 -7.93 -13.21
CA ILE A 147 -3.21 -9.38 -13.03
C ILE A 147 -4.68 -9.82 -12.96
N TYR A 148 -5.58 -8.86 -12.75
CA TYR A 148 -7.03 -9.09 -12.80
C TYR A 148 -7.72 -7.85 -13.34
N THR A 149 -8.76 -8.08 -14.14
CA THR A 149 -9.70 -7.08 -14.63
C THR A 149 -11.09 -7.68 -14.55
N ASN A 150 -12.02 -6.96 -13.93
CA ASN A 150 -13.43 -7.30 -13.99
C ASN A 150 -13.94 -7.00 -15.40
N LYS A 151 -14.31 -8.06 -16.13
CA LYS A 151 -14.98 -7.94 -17.42
C LYS A 151 -16.47 -7.99 -17.15
N ASN A 152 -17.12 -6.83 -17.16
CA ASN A 152 -18.58 -6.70 -17.10
C ASN A 152 -19.30 -7.71 -17.99
#